data_AF-A0A835DAL8-F1
#
_entry.id   AF-A0A835DAL8-F1
#
_cell.length_a   1.000
_cell.length_b   1.000
_cell.length_c   1.000
_cell.angle_alpha   90.00
_cell.angle_beta   90.00
_cell.angle_gamma   90.00
#
_symmetry.space_group_name_H-M   'P 1'
#
loop_
_entity.id
_entity.type
_entity.pdbx_description
1 polymer ?
#
loop_
_entity_poly.entity_id
_entity_poly.type
_entity_poly.pdbx_seq_one_letter_code
_entity_poly.pdbx_strand_id
1 'polypeptide(L)'
;MMMKQLLLSFSALLVFLLHCTTTIAQAPAKSPKPKSKGPANVTAILEKAHRFNSLIRLMENTQMGDRINTELATASGGLTLFAPADSAFASLKAGTLNSLTDLQKSQLVQFHVLTAYNSLPQFQTVSNPVPTQAGDTGKGHFPLSITMGGNQVNISTGLTNATITSSIYTDGQLAVYEVDKVLLPLEIFNPLPPAPAAAPKKAAAPPPPVLAPSPAAPVANITSVDASSAMGLMIRHAAVSFGVGAIAAFFV
;
A
#
# COMPACT_ATOMS: atom_id res chain seq x y z
N MET A 1 -65.90 -10.79 -46.48
CA MET A 1 -64.72 -11.62 -46.81
C MET A 1 -63.43 -11.04 -46.20
N MET A 2 -63.45 -10.63 -44.92
CA MET A 2 -62.31 -9.92 -44.26
C MET A 2 -62.01 -10.42 -42.82
N MET A 3 -62.80 -11.35 -42.27
CA MET A 3 -62.55 -11.90 -40.93
C MET A 3 -61.68 -13.18 -40.97
N LYS A 4 -61.65 -13.88 -42.12
CA LYS A 4 -60.87 -15.13 -42.29
C LYS A 4 -59.37 -14.89 -42.49
N GLN A 5 -58.96 -13.74 -43.05
CA GLN A 5 -57.53 -13.39 -43.15
C GLN A 5 -56.94 -12.92 -41.80
N LEU A 6 -57.74 -12.37 -40.90
CA LEU A 6 -57.29 -11.96 -39.57
C LEU A 6 -57.03 -13.18 -38.66
N LEU A 7 -57.85 -14.24 -38.80
CA LEU A 7 -57.68 -15.50 -38.07
C LEU A 7 -56.46 -16.31 -38.52
N LEU A 8 -56.12 -16.28 -39.82
CA LEU A 8 -54.92 -16.94 -40.35
C LEU A 8 -53.63 -16.23 -39.95
N SER A 9 -53.65 -14.88 -39.87
CA SER A 9 -52.48 -14.10 -39.44
C SER A 9 -52.16 -14.26 -37.95
N PHE A 10 -53.17 -14.49 -37.11
CA PHE A 10 -52.96 -14.71 -35.67
C PHE A 10 -52.40 -16.11 -35.37
N SER A 11 -52.79 -17.11 -36.16
CA SER A 11 -52.26 -18.48 -36.03
C SER A 11 -50.78 -18.60 -36.41
N ALA A 12 -50.29 -17.77 -37.34
CA ALA A 12 -48.87 -17.75 -37.70
C ALA A 12 -47.99 -17.09 -36.62
N LEU A 13 -48.52 -16.12 -35.87
CA LEU A 13 -47.80 -15.44 -34.79
C LEU A 13 -47.65 -16.34 -33.54
N LEU A 14 -48.66 -17.18 -33.25
CA LEU A 14 -48.63 -18.10 -32.12
C LEU A 14 -47.63 -19.26 -32.31
N VAL A 15 -47.45 -19.73 -33.55
CA VAL A 15 -46.45 -20.78 -33.86
C VAL A 15 -45.02 -20.23 -33.75
N PHE A 16 -44.77 -18.96 -34.09
CA PHE A 16 -43.45 -18.34 -33.90
C PHE A 16 -43.08 -18.21 -32.41
N LEU A 17 -44.06 -17.94 -31.55
CA LEU A 17 -43.85 -17.86 -30.09
C LEU A 17 -43.59 -19.24 -29.44
N LEU A 18 -44.10 -20.33 -30.02
CA LEU A 18 -43.86 -21.70 -29.51
C LEU A 18 -42.54 -22.34 -29.99
N HIS A 19 -41.83 -21.76 -30.96
CA HIS A 19 -40.48 -22.21 -31.33
C HIS A 19 -39.36 -21.58 -30.48
N CYS A 20 -39.69 -20.71 -29.52
CA CYS A 20 -38.74 -20.12 -28.58
C CYS A 20 -38.57 -20.90 -27.27
N THR A 21 -38.90 -22.18 -27.22
CA THR A 21 -38.65 -23.03 -26.05
C THR A 21 -37.44 -23.92 -26.25
N THR A 22 -36.26 -23.33 -26.43
CA THR A 22 -35.01 -23.98 -25.99
C THR A 22 -33.99 -22.92 -25.63
N THR A 23 -34.19 -22.23 -24.50
CA THR A 23 -33.04 -21.71 -23.76
C THR A 23 -33.11 -22.31 -22.37
N ILE A 24 -32.19 -23.23 -22.12
CA ILE A 24 -31.90 -23.72 -20.78
C ILE A 24 -31.53 -22.48 -19.97
N ALA A 25 -32.30 -22.20 -18.92
CA ALA A 25 -31.85 -21.31 -17.87
C ALA A 25 -30.62 -21.96 -17.21
N GLN A 26 -29.44 -21.73 -17.79
CA GLN A 26 -28.20 -21.88 -17.06
C GLN A 26 -28.24 -20.78 -16.00
N ALA A 27 -28.41 -21.19 -14.72
CA ALA A 27 -27.94 -20.38 -13.60
C ALA A 27 -26.60 -19.77 -13.99
N PRO A 28 -26.29 -18.50 -13.66
CA PRO A 28 -25.07 -17.83 -14.10
C PRO A 28 -23.91 -18.77 -13.85
N ALA A 29 -23.40 -19.37 -14.93
CA ALA A 29 -22.26 -20.23 -14.86
C ALA A 29 -21.19 -19.30 -14.29
N LYS A 30 -20.76 -19.56 -13.05
CA LYS A 30 -19.52 -19.01 -12.53
C LYS A 30 -18.53 -19.19 -13.67
N SER A 31 -18.09 -18.08 -14.26
CA SER A 31 -17.19 -18.10 -15.42
C SER A 31 -16.17 -19.19 -15.17
N PRO A 32 -15.89 -20.09 -16.14
CA PRO A 32 -14.83 -21.04 -15.95
C PRO A 32 -13.57 -20.23 -15.69
N LYS A 33 -13.17 -20.13 -14.41
CA LYS A 33 -11.84 -19.66 -14.04
C LYS A 33 -10.91 -20.47 -14.93
N PRO A 34 -10.03 -19.82 -15.71
CA PRO A 34 -9.09 -20.54 -16.56
C PRO A 34 -8.45 -21.61 -15.68
N LYS A 35 -8.69 -22.89 -16.00
CA LYS A 35 -7.95 -23.99 -15.40
C LYS A 35 -6.53 -23.85 -15.94
N SER A 36 -5.74 -22.98 -15.32
CA SER A 36 -4.29 -22.96 -15.51
C SER A 36 -3.79 -24.33 -15.07
N LYS A 37 -3.36 -25.12 -16.05
CA LYS A 37 -2.78 -26.45 -15.83
C LYS A 37 -1.39 -26.23 -15.22
N GLY A 38 -1.33 -26.36 -13.90
CA GLY A 38 -0.10 -26.27 -13.12
C GLY A 38 -0.20 -25.20 -12.03
N PRO A 39 0.56 -25.34 -10.93
CA PRO A 39 0.69 -24.25 -9.96
C PRO A 39 1.13 -22.99 -10.72
N ALA A 40 0.42 -21.88 -10.51
CA ALA A 40 0.77 -20.61 -11.12
C ALA A 40 2.22 -20.28 -10.73
N ASN A 41 3.13 -20.33 -11.71
CA ASN A 41 4.54 -20.05 -11.50
C ASN A 41 4.89 -18.75 -12.21
N VAL A 42 5.25 -17.75 -11.43
CA VAL A 42 5.58 -16.42 -11.89
C VAL A 42 6.76 -16.44 -12.86
N THR A 43 7.83 -17.18 -12.53
CA THR A 43 9.03 -17.26 -13.37
C THR A 43 8.70 -17.83 -14.74
N ALA A 44 7.91 -18.91 -14.79
CA ALA A 44 7.50 -19.53 -16.06
C ALA A 44 6.62 -18.61 -16.93
N ILE A 45 5.81 -17.74 -16.30
CA ILE A 45 5.02 -16.73 -17.01
C ILE A 45 5.93 -15.67 -17.62
N LEU A 46 6.90 -15.17 -16.85
CA LEU A 46 7.86 -14.16 -17.29
C LEU A 46 8.77 -14.69 -18.40
N GLU A 47 9.23 -15.94 -18.30
CA GLU A 47 10.06 -16.61 -19.31
C GLU A 47 9.36 -16.70 -20.67
N LYS A 48 8.07 -17.07 -20.68
CA LYS A 48 7.25 -17.15 -21.90
C LYS A 48 7.10 -15.80 -22.61
N ALA A 49 7.18 -14.70 -21.87
CA ALA A 49 7.08 -13.37 -22.45
C ALA A 49 8.41 -12.85 -23.03
N HIS A 50 9.54 -13.55 -22.81
CA HIS A 50 10.87 -13.28 -23.37
C HIS A 50 11.46 -11.87 -23.17
N ARG A 51 10.79 -10.95 -22.48
CA ARG A 51 11.17 -9.54 -22.31
C ARG A 51 11.45 -9.14 -20.86
N PHE A 52 11.50 -10.13 -19.96
CA PHE A 52 11.71 -9.96 -18.52
C PHE A 52 12.97 -10.68 -18.03
N ASN A 53 13.96 -10.91 -18.91
CA ASN A 53 15.13 -11.74 -18.60
C ASN A 53 15.97 -11.15 -17.46
N SER A 54 16.07 -9.83 -17.38
CA SER A 54 16.80 -9.12 -16.32
C SER A 54 16.13 -9.30 -14.96
N LEU A 55 14.80 -9.25 -14.93
CA LEU A 55 14.01 -9.50 -13.72
C LEU A 55 14.13 -10.96 -13.28
N ILE A 56 14.00 -11.91 -14.22
CA ILE A 56 14.14 -13.35 -13.95
C ILE A 56 15.49 -13.65 -13.31
N ARG A 57 16.58 -13.15 -13.91
CA ARG A 57 17.94 -13.30 -13.36
C ARG A 57 18.07 -12.70 -11.96
N LEU A 58 17.45 -11.55 -11.71
CA LEU A 58 17.46 -10.92 -10.39
C LEU A 58 16.71 -11.80 -9.37
N MET A 59 15.55 -12.35 -9.75
CA MET A 59 14.75 -13.24 -8.92
C MET A 59 15.45 -14.57 -8.63
N GLU A 60 16.16 -15.13 -9.60
CA GLU A 60 16.97 -16.35 -9.45
C GLU A 60 18.14 -16.12 -8.49
N ASN A 61 18.91 -15.04 -8.71
CA ASN A 61 20.05 -14.70 -7.86
C ASN A 61 19.67 -14.44 -6.39
N THR A 62 18.44 -13.99 -6.15
CA THR A 62 17.92 -13.68 -4.81
C THR A 62 16.99 -14.76 -4.25
N GLN A 63 16.74 -15.84 -5.00
CA GLN A 63 15.75 -16.89 -4.69
C GLN A 63 14.33 -16.36 -4.43
N MET A 64 14.02 -15.15 -4.91
CA MET A 64 12.71 -14.53 -4.71
C MET A 64 11.62 -15.17 -5.56
N GLY A 65 11.96 -15.78 -6.70
CA GLY A 65 11.01 -16.50 -7.54
C GLY A 65 10.31 -17.63 -6.78
N ASP A 66 11.09 -18.47 -6.08
CA ASP A 66 10.56 -19.59 -5.30
C ASP A 66 9.71 -19.12 -4.11
N ARG A 67 10.14 -18.04 -3.45
CA ARG A 67 9.39 -17.44 -2.34
C ARG A 67 8.04 -16.91 -2.79
N ILE A 68 8.00 -16.15 -3.89
CA ILE A 68 6.75 -15.61 -4.46
C ILE A 68 5.83 -16.75 -4.91
N ASN A 69 6.38 -17.81 -5.52
CA ASN A 69 5.59 -18.98 -5.92
C ASN A 69 4.99 -19.73 -4.72
N THR A 70 5.77 -19.90 -3.65
CA THR A 70 5.31 -20.53 -2.40
C THR A 70 4.23 -19.68 -1.72
N GLU A 71 4.44 -18.37 -1.70
CA GLU A 71 3.46 -17.44 -1.17
C GLU A 71 2.19 -17.46 -2.00
N LEU A 72 2.27 -17.45 -3.34
CA LEU A 72 1.10 -17.54 -4.20
C LEU A 72 0.29 -18.83 -3.97
N ALA A 73 0.97 -19.94 -3.66
CA ALA A 73 0.33 -21.21 -3.34
C ALA A 73 -0.35 -21.23 -1.96
N THR A 74 0.06 -20.37 -1.03
CA THR A 74 -0.42 -20.35 0.37
C THR A 74 -1.29 -19.13 0.70
N ALA A 75 -1.14 -18.04 -0.05
CA ALA A 75 -1.82 -16.77 0.16
C ALA A 75 -3.26 -16.83 -0.35
N SER A 76 -4.22 -16.68 0.56
CA SER A 76 -5.64 -16.63 0.22
C SER A 76 -6.09 -15.31 -0.44
N GLY A 77 -5.29 -14.23 -0.30
CA GLY A 77 -5.59 -12.89 -0.82
C GLY A 77 -5.07 -12.62 -2.25
N GLY A 78 -4.32 -13.56 -2.81
CA GLY A 78 -3.65 -13.40 -4.10
C GLY A 78 -2.53 -12.37 -4.09
N LEU A 79 -1.79 -12.29 -5.19
CA LEU A 79 -0.62 -11.41 -5.37
C LEU A 79 -0.73 -10.62 -6.66
N THR A 80 -0.12 -9.43 -6.64
CA THR A 80 0.06 -8.63 -7.86
C THR A 80 1.55 -8.35 -8.04
N LEU A 81 2.11 -8.74 -9.17
CA LEU A 81 3.49 -8.46 -9.54
C LEU A 81 3.55 -7.38 -10.63
N PHE A 82 4.32 -6.33 -10.37
CA PHE A 82 4.74 -5.37 -11.37
C PHE A 82 6.06 -5.84 -11.98
N ALA A 83 6.04 -6.32 -13.21
CA ALA A 83 7.19 -6.83 -13.92
C ALA A 83 7.79 -5.74 -14.82
N PRO A 84 8.92 -5.11 -14.44
CA PRO A 84 9.64 -4.22 -15.33
C PRO A 84 10.25 -5.00 -16.49
N ALA A 85 10.01 -4.52 -17.72
CA ALA A 85 10.62 -5.09 -18.92
C ALA A 85 12.14 -4.82 -18.96
N ASP A 86 12.87 -5.56 -19.80
CA ASP A 86 14.32 -5.36 -20.00
C ASP A 86 14.66 -3.92 -20.42
N SER A 87 13.75 -3.23 -21.12
CA SER A 87 13.87 -1.80 -21.46
C SER A 87 13.78 -0.86 -20.25
N ALA A 88 13.02 -1.24 -19.22
CA ALA A 88 12.91 -0.50 -17.98
C ALA A 88 14.25 -0.55 -17.21
N PHE A 89 14.89 -1.73 -17.19
CA PHE A 89 16.25 -1.88 -16.63
C PHE A 89 17.31 -1.14 -17.42
N ALA A 90 17.20 -1.14 -18.76
CA ALA A 90 18.10 -0.37 -19.62
C ALA A 90 17.97 1.16 -19.41
N SER A 91 16.80 1.62 -18.96
CA SER A 91 16.56 3.04 -18.64
C SER A 91 17.13 3.45 -17.28
N LEU A 92 17.57 2.51 -16.45
CA LEU A 92 18.27 2.82 -15.20
C LEU A 92 19.71 3.23 -15.46
N LYS A 93 20.29 3.95 -14.50
CA LYS A 93 21.71 4.30 -14.56
C LYS A 93 22.56 3.02 -14.53
N ALA A 94 23.54 2.94 -15.44
CA ALA A 94 24.45 1.81 -15.49
C ALA A 94 25.16 1.63 -14.14
N GLY A 95 25.20 0.40 -13.64
CA GLY A 95 25.81 0.06 -12.36
C GLY A 95 24.88 0.18 -11.14
N THR A 96 23.65 0.70 -11.28
CA THR A 96 22.70 0.80 -10.14
C THR A 96 22.46 -0.55 -9.48
N LEU A 97 22.09 -1.60 -10.22
CA LEU A 97 21.88 -2.94 -9.64
C LEU A 97 23.16 -3.59 -9.09
N ASN A 98 24.32 -3.24 -9.64
CA ASN A 98 25.62 -3.76 -9.18
C ASN A 98 26.09 -3.08 -7.89
N SER A 99 25.62 -1.85 -7.63
CA SER A 99 25.90 -1.14 -6.38
C SER A 99 25.06 -1.61 -5.20
N LEU A 100 23.99 -2.37 -5.45
CA LEU A 100 23.12 -2.90 -4.42
C LEU A 100 23.69 -4.18 -3.80
N THR A 101 23.49 -4.32 -2.49
CA THR A 101 23.73 -5.58 -1.78
C THR A 101 22.67 -6.62 -2.16
N ASP A 102 22.93 -7.90 -1.90
CA ASP A 102 21.95 -8.95 -2.20
C ASP A 102 20.65 -8.78 -1.39
N LEU A 103 20.75 -8.29 -0.16
CA LEU A 103 19.58 -7.91 0.64
C LEU A 103 18.76 -6.82 -0.05
N GLN A 104 19.41 -5.76 -0.54
CA GLN A 104 18.75 -4.67 -1.26
C GLN A 104 18.13 -5.13 -2.59
N LYS A 105 18.78 -6.06 -3.30
CA LYS A 105 18.22 -6.69 -4.51
C LYS A 105 16.95 -7.49 -4.18
N SER A 106 16.96 -8.27 -3.10
CA SER A 106 15.77 -8.99 -2.64
C SER A 106 14.65 -8.04 -2.25
N GLN A 107 14.96 -6.94 -1.55
CA GLN A 107 13.98 -5.90 -1.21
C GLN A 107 13.41 -5.20 -2.45
N LEU A 108 14.25 -4.94 -3.46
CA LEU A 108 13.81 -4.38 -4.73
C LEU A 108 12.79 -5.29 -5.42
N VAL A 109 13.06 -6.60 -5.49
CA VAL A 109 12.12 -7.58 -6.06
C VAL A 109 10.83 -7.63 -5.25
N GLN A 110 10.93 -7.67 -3.92
CA GLN A 110 9.76 -7.65 -3.04
C GLN A 110 8.91 -6.38 -3.21
N PHE A 111 9.53 -5.24 -3.51
CA PHE A 111 8.80 -3.98 -3.69
C PHE A 111 7.93 -3.97 -4.95
N HIS A 112 8.26 -4.81 -5.93
CA HIS A 112 7.46 -5.00 -7.13
C HIS A 112 6.26 -5.93 -6.89
N VAL A 113 6.13 -6.55 -5.72
CA VAL A 113 5.05 -7.48 -5.38
C VAL A 113 4.11 -6.86 -4.35
N LEU A 114 2.83 -6.80 -4.66
CA LEU A 114 1.77 -6.47 -3.71
C LEU A 114 1.28 -7.72 -2.99
N THR A 115 0.94 -7.56 -1.72
CA THR A 115 0.38 -8.60 -0.84
C THR A 115 -1.11 -8.89 -1.10
N ALA A 116 -1.69 -8.29 -2.14
CA ALA A 116 -3.08 -8.46 -2.52
C ALA A 116 -3.23 -8.49 -4.05
N TYR A 117 -4.18 -9.31 -4.52
CA TYR A 117 -4.61 -9.29 -5.91
C TYR A 117 -5.40 -8.01 -6.23
N ASN A 118 -4.92 -7.24 -7.20
CA ASN A 118 -5.56 -6.04 -7.70
C ASN A 118 -5.69 -6.11 -9.23
N SER A 119 -6.94 -6.10 -9.72
CA SER A 119 -7.25 -5.91 -11.14
C SER A 119 -7.09 -4.45 -11.55
N LEU A 120 -6.93 -4.20 -12.86
CA LEU A 120 -6.80 -2.83 -13.39
C LEU A 120 -7.85 -1.85 -12.83
N PRO A 121 -9.17 -2.16 -12.83
CA PRO A 121 -10.18 -1.26 -12.28
C PRO A 121 -10.08 -1.05 -10.77
N GLN A 122 -9.60 -2.05 -10.01
CA GLN A 122 -9.49 -1.95 -8.55
C GLN A 122 -8.48 -0.90 -8.12
N PHE A 123 -7.45 -0.63 -8.93
CA PHE A 123 -6.47 0.43 -8.65
C PHE A 123 -7.09 1.84 -8.52
N GLN A 124 -8.30 2.08 -9.04
CA GLN A 124 -9.01 3.35 -8.81
C GLN A 124 -9.47 3.53 -7.36
N THR A 125 -9.72 2.42 -6.67
CA THR A 125 -10.31 2.38 -5.33
C THR A 125 -9.28 2.03 -4.26
N VAL A 126 -8.03 1.77 -4.65
CA VAL A 126 -6.97 1.44 -3.72
C VAL A 126 -6.62 2.66 -2.87
N SER A 127 -6.57 2.46 -1.56
CA SER A 127 -6.12 3.49 -0.62
C SER A 127 -4.59 3.55 -0.65
N ASN A 128 -4.04 4.74 -0.89
CA ASN A 128 -2.61 4.98 -0.83
C ASN A 128 -2.16 5.31 0.61
N PRO A 129 -0.96 4.91 1.03
CA PRO A 129 0.02 4.07 0.33
C PRO A 129 -0.31 2.56 0.36
N VAL A 130 0.11 1.83 -0.68
CA VAL A 130 -0.19 0.41 -0.89
C VAL A 130 0.89 -0.49 -0.31
N PRO A 131 0.54 -1.52 0.49
CA PRO A 131 1.53 -2.45 1.03
C PRO A 131 2.14 -3.34 -0.04
N THR A 132 3.46 -3.48 0.03
CA THR A 132 4.27 -4.37 -0.83
C THR A 132 4.94 -5.44 0.03
N GLN A 133 5.53 -6.46 -0.60
CA GLN A 133 6.29 -7.49 0.12
C GLN A 133 7.60 -6.95 0.73
N ALA A 134 8.07 -5.77 0.31
CA ALA A 134 9.38 -5.26 0.76
C ALA A 134 9.36 -4.79 2.22
N GLY A 135 8.19 -4.43 2.74
CA GLY A 135 8.04 -3.94 4.09
C GLY A 135 6.84 -3.02 4.25
N ASP A 136 6.81 -2.34 5.40
CA ASP A 136 5.73 -1.42 5.75
C ASP A 136 5.73 -0.17 4.85
N THR A 137 4.56 0.45 4.76
CA THR A 137 4.29 1.68 4.02
C THR A 137 4.41 2.95 4.86
N GLY A 138 4.87 2.81 6.11
CA GLY A 138 5.12 3.94 6.99
C GLY A 138 6.09 4.97 6.41
N LYS A 139 6.08 6.18 6.96
CA LYS A 139 6.87 7.32 6.45
C LYS A 139 8.37 6.98 6.41
N GLY A 140 8.94 6.98 5.20
CA GLY A 140 10.37 6.71 4.98
C GLY A 140 10.74 5.25 4.71
N HIS A 141 9.75 4.35 4.65
CA HIS A 141 9.96 2.94 4.29
C HIS A 141 9.74 2.71 2.78
N PHE A 142 8.72 1.90 2.44
CA PHE A 142 8.37 1.50 1.09
C PHE A 142 7.03 2.13 0.65
N PRO A 143 6.89 3.46 0.57
CA PRO A 143 5.64 4.06 0.12
C PRO A 143 5.47 3.80 -1.38
N LEU A 144 4.38 3.11 -1.73
CA LEU A 144 3.96 2.91 -3.10
C LEU A 144 2.59 3.56 -3.28
N SER A 145 2.50 4.56 -4.15
CA SER A 145 1.24 5.21 -4.47
C SER A 145 0.78 4.79 -5.85
N ILE A 146 -0.45 4.32 -5.96
CA ILE A 146 -1.04 3.93 -7.24
C ILE A 146 -2.20 4.89 -7.52
N THR A 147 -2.20 5.47 -8.72
CA THR A 147 -3.22 6.42 -9.16
C THR A 147 -3.62 6.07 -10.58
N MET A 148 -4.91 6.07 -10.88
CA MET A 148 -5.37 5.91 -12.27
C MET A 148 -5.55 7.27 -12.94
N GLY A 149 -4.86 7.49 -14.05
CA GLY A 149 -5.01 8.65 -14.92
C GLY A 149 -5.75 8.24 -16.19
N GLY A 150 -7.05 8.53 -16.27
CA GLY A 150 -7.89 8.09 -17.40
C GLY A 150 -7.98 6.56 -17.46
N ASN A 151 -7.45 5.97 -18.53
CA ASN A 151 -7.40 4.51 -18.74
C ASN A 151 -6.07 3.86 -18.34
N GLN A 152 -5.10 4.62 -17.83
CA GLN A 152 -3.77 4.11 -17.49
C GLN A 152 -3.49 4.21 -15.99
N VAL A 153 -2.89 3.15 -15.45
CA VAL A 153 -2.48 3.08 -14.05
C VAL A 153 -1.06 3.61 -13.93
N ASN A 154 -0.90 4.65 -13.11
CA ASN A 154 0.37 5.27 -12.75
C ASN A 154 0.78 4.82 -11.35
N ILE A 155 2.04 4.48 -11.19
CA ILE A 155 2.62 3.96 -9.95
C ILE A 155 3.77 4.90 -9.59
N SER A 156 3.67 5.57 -8.45
CA SER A 156 4.68 6.50 -7.95
C SER A 156 5.36 5.95 -6.71
N THR A 157 6.69 5.95 -6.75
CA THR A 157 7.56 5.59 -5.62
C THR A 157 8.18 6.83 -4.96
N GLY A 158 7.75 8.04 -5.33
CA GLY A 158 8.35 9.32 -4.95
C GLY A 158 9.67 9.65 -5.66
N LEU A 159 10.46 8.63 -6.02
CA LEU A 159 11.67 8.79 -6.87
C LEU A 159 11.40 8.46 -8.33
N THR A 160 10.49 7.53 -8.61
CA THR A 160 10.20 7.06 -9.96
C THR A 160 8.69 6.97 -10.16
N ASN A 161 8.23 7.42 -11.32
CA ASN A 161 6.85 7.29 -11.76
C ASN A 161 6.82 6.29 -12.92
N ALA A 162 6.31 5.10 -12.65
CA ALA A 162 6.09 4.05 -13.64
C ALA A 162 4.63 4.01 -14.07
N THR A 163 4.37 3.43 -15.23
CA THR A 163 3.05 3.21 -15.80
C THR A 163 2.88 1.76 -16.20
N ILE A 164 1.68 1.23 -15.96
CA ILE A 164 1.34 -0.11 -16.44
C ILE A 164 1.14 -0.02 -17.96
N THR A 165 1.97 -0.74 -18.69
CA THR A 165 1.95 -0.78 -20.16
C THR A 165 1.06 -1.90 -20.67
N SER A 166 1.07 -3.07 -20.02
CA SER A 166 0.32 -4.25 -20.46
C SER A 166 0.03 -5.22 -19.32
N SER A 167 -0.96 -6.08 -19.49
CA SER A 167 -1.25 -7.19 -18.58
C SER A 167 -0.70 -8.49 -19.19
N ILE A 168 0.27 -9.11 -18.52
CA ILE A 168 0.95 -10.31 -19.00
C ILE A 168 0.18 -11.57 -18.60
N TYR A 169 -0.33 -11.59 -17.37
CA TYR A 169 -1.07 -12.72 -16.84
C TYR A 169 -2.05 -12.28 -15.77
N THR A 170 -3.24 -12.88 -15.77
CA THR A 170 -4.22 -12.69 -14.70
C THR A 170 -5.11 -13.93 -14.60
N ASP A 171 -5.26 -14.47 -13.39
CA ASP A 171 -6.11 -15.64 -13.14
C ASP A 171 -7.03 -15.47 -11.92
N GLY A 172 -7.10 -14.25 -11.37
CA GLY A 172 -7.88 -13.93 -10.18
C GLY A 172 -7.20 -14.24 -8.84
N GLN A 173 -6.00 -14.84 -8.86
CA GLN A 173 -5.15 -15.03 -7.68
C GLN A 173 -3.78 -14.38 -7.89
N LEU A 174 -3.23 -14.46 -9.10
CA LEU A 174 -2.04 -13.75 -9.53
C LEU A 174 -2.41 -12.77 -10.63
N ALA A 175 -1.92 -11.53 -10.50
CA ALA A 175 -1.87 -10.58 -11.60
C ALA A 175 -0.41 -10.20 -11.88
N VAL A 176 0.01 -10.25 -13.14
CA VAL A 176 1.33 -9.82 -13.60
C VAL A 176 1.14 -8.70 -14.61
N TYR A 177 1.61 -7.51 -14.26
CA TYR A 177 1.52 -6.32 -15.08
C TYR A 177 2.90 -5.88 -15.54
N GLU A 178 3.04 -5.59 -16.83
CA GLU A 178 4.24 -4.98 -17.39
C GLU A 178 4.28 -3.50 -17.02
N VAL A 179 5.42 -3.05 -16.50
CA VAL A 179 5.69 -1.63 -16.21
C VAL A 179 6.84 -1.09 -17.05
N ASP A 180 6.74 0.16 -17.44
CA ASP A 180 7.73 0.85 -18.29
C ASP A 180 9.03 1.21 -17.56
N LYS A 181 8.97 1.33 -16.22
CA LYS A 181 10.10 1.68 -15.35
C LYS A 181 10.19 0.75 -14.15
N VAL A 182 11.42 0.53 -13.69
CA VAL A 182 11.69 -0.21 -12.44
C VAL A 182 11.24 0.65 -11.26
N LEU A 183 10.48 0.06 -10.34
CA LEU A 183 10.04 0.70 -9.11
C LEU A 183 11.21 0.78 -8.14
N LEU A 184 11.65 2.01 -7.84
CA LEU A 184 12.78 2.27 -6.96
C LEU A 184 12.30 2.69 -5.57
N PRO A 185 12.52 1.89 -4.51
CA PRO A 185 12.19 2.28 -3.16
C PRO A 185 13.02 3.47 -2.67
N LEU A 186 12.37 4.44 -2.04
CA LEU A 186 13.05 5.57 -1.39
C LEU A 186 14.07 5.09 -0.36
N GLU A 187 13.75 4.09 0.45
CA GLU A 187 14.63 3.60 1.51
C GLU A 187 15.99 3.09 0.98
N ILE A 188 16.02 2.48 -0.20
CA ILE A 188 17.24 1.91 -0.81
C ILE A 188 18.03 2.99 -1.55
N PHE A 189 17.34 3.83 -2.32
CA PHE A 189 17.97 4.76 -3.27
C PHE A 189 18.14 6.18 -2.74
N ASN A 190 17.44 6.52 -1.66
CA ASN A 190 17.56 7.78 -0.94
C ASN A 190 17.35 7.52 0.56
N PRO A 191 18.26 6.77 1.21
CA PRO A 191 18.12 6.45 2.62
C PRO A 191 17.94 7.73 3.41
N LEU A 192 16.80 7.84 4.11
CA LEU A 192 16.56 8.96 4.99
C LEU A 192 17.71 8.98 6.01
N PRO A 193 18.29 10.15 6.34
CA PRO A 193 19.29 10.24 7.39
C PRO A 193 18.78 9.45 8.60
N PRO A 194 19.61 8.60 9.23
CA PRO A 194 19.21 7.88 10.43
C PRO A 194 18.55 8.90 11.36
N ALA A 195 17.30 8.65 11.76
CA ALA A 195 16.68 9.46 12.79
C ALA A 195 17.73 9.56 13.92
N PRO A 196 18.15 10.78 14.33
CA PRO A 196 19.23 10.95 15.28
C PRO A 196 18.97 9.98 16.41
N ALA A 197 19.87 9.00 16.57
CA ALA A 197 19.71 7.95 17.56
C ALA A 197 19.32 8.67 18.84
N ALA A 198 18.14 8.34 19.39
CA ALA A 198 17.65 8.97 20.60
C ALA A 198 18.82 8.93 21.58
N ALA A 199 19.39 10.12 21.84
CA ALA A 199 20.65 10.21 22.56
C ALA A 199 20.50 9.37 23.83
N PRO A 200 21.48 8.53 24.19
CA PRO A 200 21.38 7.71 25.39
C PRO A 200 20.95 8.64 26.52
N LYS A 201 19.77 8.37 27.10
CA LYS A 201 19.21 9.16 28.20
C LYS A 201 20.30 9.22 29.25
N LYS A 202 21.01 10.36 29.30
CA LYS A 202 22.04 10.61 30.29
C LYS A 202 21.35 10.48 31.63
N ALA A 203 21.79 9.47 32.40
CA ALA A 203 21.28 9.21 33.74
C ALA A 203 21.19 10.54 34.50
N ALA A 204 20.02 10.80 35.08
CA ALA A 204 19.80 11.95 35.93
C ALA A 204 20.80 11.88 37.09
N ALA A 205 21.79 12.78 37.06
CA ALA A 205 22.64 13.05 38.21
C ALA A 205 21.88 13.99 39.17
N PRO A 206 22.14 13.90 40.50
CA PRO A 206 21.30 14.51 41.53
C PRO A 206 21.37 16.04 41.54
N PRO A 207 20.38 16.74 42.12
CA PRO A 207 20.40 18.20 42.21
C PRO A 207 21.54 18.69 43.14
N PRO A 208 22.21 19.81 42.80
CA PRO A 208 23.24 20.41 43.64
C PRO A 208 22.63 21.19 44.83
N PRO A 209 23.40 21.39 45.92
CA PRO A 209 22.94 22.06 47.14
C PRO A 209 22.90 23.59 47.02
N VAL A 210 22.07 24.18 47.89
CA VAL A 210 21.79 25.60 48.13
C VAL A 210 23.03 26.35 48.67
N LEU A 211 23.28 27.61 48.24
CA LEU A 211 23.55 28.79 49.11
C LEU A 211 24.06 30.05 48.37
N ALA A 212 23.26 31.10 48.48
CA ALA A 212 23.56 32.52 48.79
C ALA A 212 24.64 33.34 48.03
N PRO A 213 24.29 34.54 47.51
CA PRO A 213 25.23 35.63 47.22
C PRO A 213 25.38 36.62 48.39
N SER A 214 26.57 37.20 48.58
CA SER A 214 26.89 38.27 49.56
C SER A 214 28.18 38.99 49.14
N PRO A 215 28.56 40.23 49.59
CA PRO A 215 27.81 41.33 50.25
C PRO A 215 28.10 42.78 49.72
N ALA A 216 27.44 43.76 50.37
CA ALA A 216 27.73 45.20 50.59
C ALA A 216 26.86 46.22 49.80
N ALA A 217 25.72 46.76 50.30
CA ALA A 217 25.41 47.71 51.42
C ALA A 217 25.68 49.21 51.07
N PRO A 218 24.97 50.23 51.63
CA PRO A 218 24.01 50.25 52.74
C PRO A 218 22.69 51.07 52.50
N VAL A 219 21.98 51.30 53.62
CA VAL A 219 20.56 51.57 53.90
C VAL A 219 20.16 53.06 53.96
N ALA A 220 18.86 53.35 53.73
CA ALA A 220 17.96 54.39 54.30
C ALA A 220 17.10 55.03 53.18
N ASN A 221 15.80 55.32 53.26
CA ASN A 221 14.93 55.62 54.40
C ASN A 221 13.44 55.50 53.97
N ILE A 222 12.63 54.82 54.81
CA ILE A 222 11.22 55.02 55.21
C ILE A 222 10.25 56.00 54.47
N THR A 223 8.97 55.55 54.48
CA THR A 223 7.67 56.24 54.72
C THR A 223 6.66 56.53 53.59
N SER A 224 5.37 56.36 53.97
CA SER A 224 4.07 56.76 53.37
C SER A 224 3.52 55.85 52.26
N VAL A 225 2.43 55.08 52.44
CA VAL A 225 1.00 55.34 52.76
C VAL A 225 0.15 55.72 51.53
N ASP A 226 -0.75 54.78 51.19
CA ASP A 226 -2.12 54.89 50.65
C ASP A 226 -2.43 55.39 49.21
N ALA A 227 -3.52 54.82 48.70
CA ALA A 227 -4.45 55.29 47.66
C ALA A 227 -4.23 54.89 46.17
N SER A 228 -4.96 53.82 45.82
CA SER A 228 -6.13 53.87 44.91
C SER A 228 -5.99 53.54 43.40
N SER A 229 -6.73 52.46 43.05
CA SER A 229 -7.49 52.18 41.81
C SER A 229 -6.71 51.91 40.51
N ALA A 230 -7.07 50.96 39.63
CA ALA A 230 -8.37 50.37 39.31
C ALA A 230 -8.24 49.02 38.54
N MET A 231 -9.07 48.05 38.95
CA MET A 231 -9.91 47.14 38.15
C MET A 231 -9.29 46.10 37.18
N GLY A 232 -9.61 44.82 37.47
CA GLY A 232 -9.46 43.70 36.54
C GLY A 232 -9.76 42.31 37.12
N LEU A 233 -10.87 42.16 37.86
CA LEU A 233 -11.39 40.89 38.40
C LEU A 233 -12.44 40.31 37.44
N MET A 234 -12.37 39.00 37.15
CA MET A 234 -13.46 37.99 37.14
C MET A 234 -12.95 36.73 36.37
N ILE A 235 -12.56 35.63 37.02
CA ILE A 235 -13.38 34.59 37.68
C ILE A 235 -13.82 33.44 36.71
N ARG A 236 -13.09 32.32 36.85
CA ARG A 236 -13.54 30.94 37.15
C ARG A 236 -14.04 29.94 36.09
N HIS A 237 -13.67 28.69 36.43
CA HIS A 237 -14.23 27.35 36.11
C HIS A 237 -13.62 26.63 34.89
N ALA A 238 -13.29 25.34 34.93
CA ALA A 238 -13.46 24.29 35.94
C ALA A 238 -12.39 23.20 35.76
N ALA A 239 -12.01 22.58 36.88
CA ALA A 239 -11.20 21.36 36.94
C ALA A 239 -12.08 20.12 36.67
N VAL A 240 -11.56 19.16 35.90
CA VAL A 240 -12.06 17.78 35.90
C VAL A 240 -10.87 16.82 35.82
N SER A 241 -10.71 16.05 36.89
CA SER A 241 -9.77 14.93 37.06
C SER A 241 -10.58 13.64 36.93
N PHE A 242 -10.08 12.65 36.18
CA PHE A 242 -10.62 11.29 36.18
C PHE A 242 -9.49 10.30 36.46
N GLY A 243 -9.51 9.73 37.66
CA GLY A 243 -8.78 8.52 38.02
C GLY A 243 -9.65 7.29 37.76
N VAL A 244 -9.06 6.22 37.22
CA VAL A 244 -9.71 4.93 37.00
C VAL A 244 -9.18 3.95 38.05
N GLY A 245 -10.06 3.54 38.97
CA GLY A 245 -9.83 2.47 39.94
C GLY A 245 -10.35 1.13 39.41
N ALA A 246 -9.53 0.09 39.57
CA ALA A 246 -9.85 -1.30 39.23
C ALA A 246 -10.72 -1.95 40.33
N ILE A 247 -11.77 -2.68 39.94
CA ILE A 247 -12.48 -3.61 40.82
C ILE A 247 -12.70 -4.91 40.06
N ALA A 248 -12.11 -5.99 40.59
CA ALA A 248 -12.32 -7.37 40.19
C ALA A 248 -13.55 -7.94 40.92
N ALA A 249 -14.35 -8.76 40.23
CA ALA A 249 -15.38 -9.58 40.86
C ALA A 249 -15.41 -11.00 40.26
N PHE A 250 -15.35 -11.96 41.16
CA PHE A 250 -15.47 -13.41 40.99
C PHE A 250 -16.88 -13.81 40.50
N PHE A 251 -16.96 -14.83 39.65
CA PHE A 251 -18.18 -15.59 39.38
C PHE A 251 -18.14 -16.93 40.14
N VAL A 252 -19.28 -17.26 40.76
CA VAL A 252 -19.70 -18.59 41.21
C VAL A 252 -20.26 -19.36 40.03
#